data_AF-A0A5R9AB03-F1
#
_entry.id   AF-A0A5R9AB03-F1
#
_cell.length_a   1.000
_cell.length_b   1.000
_cell.length_c   1.000
_cell.angle_alpha   90.00
_cell.angle_beta   90.00
_cell.angle_gamma   90.00
#
_symmetry.space_group_name_H-M   'P 1'
#
loop_
_entity.id
_entity.type
_entity.pdbx_description
1 polymer ?
#
loop_
_entity_poly.entity_id
_entity_poly.type
_entity_poly.pdbx_seq_one_letter_code
_entity_poly.pdbx_strand_id
1 'polypeptide(L)'
;MTSASRPPVRRRRRRDYPLPLRGMRYAVLNDVLPRRDIRHATYAGELHAAGHGLYVPTSGTAAEHHRALLDALCAGSPHLVSHHTAAALWGILDDDPGPPYHLTTPPEVARIKRPGLVVSHRVHVPAADRATLHGLPLTSVARTWVDVALSSSVLEAVIMADRCRRRGRREFGQEARARSSAAELEAALSRRGRARGIVHARTALGLSRDRVDSPQETRLRFAMAQAGLPEPAVNVWIRDAHGRPVVQPDLSISAYRLAIQYEGWEFHSLPEQMAKDVRRQELTEALGWTEVRITRGHMHRGGARAVDKIVRALRRQGWSG
;
A
#
# COMPACT_ATOMS: atom_id res chain seq x y z
N MET A 1 41.59 45.15 -6.90
CA MET A 1 40.15 44.82 -6.80
C MET A 1 39.99 43.71 -5.78
N THR A 2 39.78 44.10 -4.53
CA THR A 2 39.75 43.22 -3.36
C THR A 2 38.41 42.48 -3.29
N SER A 3 38.50 41.15 -3.29
CA SER A 3 37.41 40.20 -3.08
C SER A 3 36.79 40.44 -1.69
N ALA A 4 35.54 40.93 -1.67
CA ALA A 4 34.75 41.05 -0.46
C ALA A 4 34.25 39.65 -0.04
N SER A 5 35.02 39.01 0.83
CA SER A 5 34.61 37.81 1.58
C SER A 5 33.30 38.10 2.34
N ARG A 6 32.23 37.37 2.00
CA ARG A 6 30.99 37.35 2.79
C ARG A 6 31.33 36.85 4.20
N PRO A 7 30.92 37.55 5.28
CA PRO A 7 31.24 37.12 6.62
C PRO A 7 30.58 35.77 6.93
N PRO A 8 31.23 34.89 7.71
CA PRO A 8 30.64 33.62 8.12
C PRO A 8 29.37 33.88 8.92
N VAL A 9 28.30 33.18 8.58
CA VAL A 9 27.03 33.20 9.33
C VAL A 9 27.34 32.79 10.77
N ARG A 10 27.31 33.75 11.70
CA ARG A 10 27.48 33.48 13.14
C ARG A 10 26.41 32.48 13.58
N ARG A 11 26.76 31.20 13.77
CA ARG A 11 25.94 30.25 14.54
C ARG A 11 25.88 30.77 15.97
N ARG A 12 24.84 31.55 16.29
CA ARG A 12 24.58 32.02 17.67
C ARG A 12 24.19 30.83 18.54
N ARG A 13 24.54 30.89 19.83
CA ARG A 13 24.30 29.84 20.83
C ARG A 13 22.90 29.25 20.67
N ARG A 14 22.82 27.93 20.51
CA ARG A 14 21.58 27.17 20.70
C ARG A 14 20.95 27.60 22.00
N ARG A 15 19.70 28.03 21.96
CA ARG A 15 18.91 28.27 23.16
C ARG A 15 18.15 26.98 23.45
N ASP A 16 18.17 26.57 24.70
CA ASP A 16 17.50 25.34 25.13
C ASP A 16 15.99 25.62 25.24
N TYR A 17 15.28 25.34 24.15
CA TYR A 17 13.83 25.45 24.06
C TYR A 17 13.25 24.05 23.83
N PRO A 18 12.10 23.71 24.43
CA PRO A 18 11.43 22.44 24.17
C PRO A 18 10.83 22.47 22.75
N LEU A 19 11.67 22.16 21.75
CA LEU A 19 11.22 22.06 20.37
C LEU A 19 10.23 20.90 20.24
N PRO A 20 9.14 21.08 19.46
CA PRO A 20 8.14 20.05 19.33
C PRO A 20 8.75 18.83 18.62
N LEU A 21 8.49 17.63 19.15
CA LEU A 21 8.93 16.36 18.54
C LEU A 21 8.01 15.92 17.37
N ARG A 22 6.89 16.61 17.17
CA ARG A 22 5.89 16.38 16.13
C ARG A 22 5.53 17.70 15.46
N GLY A 23 4.91 17.64 14.29
CA GLY A 23 4.43 18.88 13.68
C GLY A 23 3.22 19.44 14.42
N MET A 24 3.13 20.76 14.46
CA MET A 24 2.08 21.50 15.16
C MET A 24 1.56 22.68 14.35
N ARG A 25 0.31 23.06 14.60
CA ARG A 25 -0.22 24.35 14.15
C ARG A 25 0.32 25.46 15.03
N TYR A 26 0.50 26.66 14.47
CA TYR A 26 0.90 27.86 15.23
C TYR A 26 0.04 28.05 16.48
N ALA A 27 -1.28 27.90 16.36
CA ALA A 27 -2.21 28.09 17.47
C ALA A 27 -1.91 27.19 18.67
N VAL A 28 -1.48 25.94 18.41
CA VAL A 28 -1.11 24.97 19.46
C VAL A 28 0.33 25.18 19.91
N LEU A 29 1.24 25.44 18.97
CA LEU A 29 2.66 25.64 19.26
C LEU A 29 2.88 26.88 20.14
N ASN A 30 2.10 27.94 19.93
CA ASN A 30 2.24 29.19 20.69
C ASN A 30 1.84 29.04 22.17
N ASP A 31 1.12 27.98 22.53
CA ASP A 31 0.79 27.67 23.93
C ASP A 31 1.98 27.06 24.69
N VAL A 32 2.90 26.38 23.97
CA VAL A 32 4.07 25.71 24.55
C VAL A 32 5.39 26.43 24.28
N LEU A 33 5.46 27.25 23.24
CA LEU A 33 6.63 28.01 22.84
C LEU A 33 6.21 29.41 22.39
N PRO A 34 6.61 30.50 23.08
CA PRO A 34 6.11 31.83 22.75
C PRO A 34 6.61 32.28 21.36
N ARG A 35 5.83 33.13 20.69
CA ARG A 35 6.10 33.63 19.33
C ARG A 35 7.55 34.04 19.04
N ARG A 36 8.23 34.68 20.00
CA ARG A 36 9.64 35.10 19.86
C ARG A 36 10.59 33.91 19.69
N ASP A 37 10.31 32.81 20.39
CA ASP A 37 11.15 31.63 20.44
C ASP A 37 10.82 30.72 19.23
N ILE A 38 9.55 30.66 18.79
CA ILE A 38 9.18 30.07 17.48
C ILE A 38 9.97 30.76 16.35
N ARG A 39 9.96 32.10 16.30
CA ARG A 39 10.70 32.86 15.28
C ARG A 39 12.20 32.59 15.34
N HIS A 40 12.76 32.53 16.54
CA HIS A 40 14.17 32.22 16.74
C HIS A 40 14.51 30.82 16.22
N ALA A 41 13.75 29.81 16.64
CA ALA A 41 13.95 28.41 16.23
C ALA A 41 13.83 28.24 14.71
N THR A 42 12.88 28.94 14.07
CA THR A 42 12.76 28.93 12.60
C THR A 42 13.94 29.60 11.92
N TYR A 43 14.40 30.75 12.41
CA TYR A 43 15.58 31.43 11.86
C TYR A 43 16.88 30.62 12.06
N ALA A 44 17.00 29.93 13.20
CA ALA A 44 18.14 29.09 13.54
C ALA A 44 18.15 27.74 12.78
N GLY A 45 17.09 27.43 12.01
CA GLY A 45 16.96 26.17 11.30
C GLY A 45 16.61 24.98 12.20
N GLU A 46 16.14 25.22 13.43
CA GLU A 46 15.77 24.19 14.39
C GLU A 46 14.29 23.79 14.28
N LEU A 47 13.47 24.65 13.67
CA LEU A 47 12.05 24.42 13.39
C LEU A 47 11.71 24.85 11.96
N HIS A 48 11.18 23.95 11.14
CA HIS A 48 10.83 24.26 9.75
C HIS A 48 9.38 24.77 9.63
N ALA A 49 9.19 25.92 8.98
CA ALA A 49 7.87 26.46 8.66
C ALA A 49 7.37 25.85 7.34
N ALA A 50 6.62 24.75 7.44
CA ALA A 50 6.20 23.94 6.29
C ALA A 50 4.94 24.49 5.56
N GLY A 51 4.48 25.69 5.93
CA GLY A 51 3.33 26.36 5.35
C GLY A 51 2.71 27.36 6.33
N HIS A 52 1.66 28.06 5.91
CA HIS A 52 1.01 29.06 6.76
C HIS A 52 0.48 28.44 8.07
N GLY A 53 1.12 28.83 9.18
CA GLY A 53 0.82 28.35 10.52
C GLY A 53 1.13 26.87 10.76
N LEU A 54 2.00 26.24 9.96
CA LEU A 54 2.45 24.87 10.13
C LEU A 54 3.93 24.82 10.45
N TYR A 55 4.28 24.14 11.53
CA TYR A 55 5.66 24.00 11.98
C TYR A 55 5.99 22.54 12.20
N VAL A 56 7.15 22.10 11.71
CA VAL A 56 7.63 20.71 11.83
C VAL A 56 9.09 20.69 12.27
N PRO A 57 9.57 19.61 12.90
CA PRO A 57 10.99 19.45 13.23
C PRO A 57 11.86 19.51 11.96
N THR A 58 13.02 20.18 12.02
CA THR A 58 13.93 20.24 10.85
C THR A 58 14.63 18.92 10.60
N SER A 59 15.02 18.19 11.65
CA SER A 59 15.68 16.89 11.53
C SER A 59 14.66 15.77 11.31
N GLY A 60 15.01 14.80 10.46
CA GLY A 60 14.22 13.59 10.23
C GLY A 60 14.42 13.06 8.81
N THR A 61 13.99 11.82 8.61
CA THR A 61 13.79 11.23 7.29
C THR A 61 12.60 11.89 6.58
N ALA A 62 12.49 11.74 5.26
CA ALA A 62 11.34 12.25 4.50
C ALA A 62 10.00 11.72 5.05
N ALA A 63 9.94 10.43 5.40
CA ALA A 63 8.75 9.82 5.99
C ALA A 63 8.37 10.43 7.36
N GLU A 64 9.36 10.85 8.16
CA GLU A 64 9.11 11.56 9.43
C GLU A 64 8.61 12.98 9.18
N HIS A 65 9.13 13.67 8.17
CA HIS A 65 8.61 14.99 7.77
C HIS A 65 7.16 14.93 7.28
N HIS A 66 6.80 13.93 6.47
CA HIS A 66 5.43 13.73 6.02
C HIS A 66 4.49 13.44 7.20
N ARG A 67 4.92 12.60 8.15
CA ARG A 67 4.16 12.34 9.39
C ARG A 67 4.00 13.59 10.25
N ALA A 68 5.05 14.37 10.45
CA ALA A 68 4.99 15.62 11.20
C ALA A 68 4.04 16.63 10.53
N LEU A 69 4.08 16.76 9.21
CA LEU A 69 3.13 17.59 8.47
C LEU A 69 1.68 17.16 8.68
N LEU A 70 1.40 15.85 8.63
CA LEU A 70 0.07 15.30 8.88
C LEU A 70 -0.37 15.49 10.34
N ASP A 71 0.54 15.36 11.31
CA ASP A 71 0.28 15.69 12.72
C ASP A 71 -0.13 17.16 12.84
N ALA A 72 0.63 18.07 12.23
CA ALA A 72 0.32 19.50 12.24
C ALA A 72 -1.02 19.80 11.55
N LEU A 73 -1.39 19.04 10.52
CA LEU A 73 -2.65 19.18 9.82
C LEU A 73 -3.84 18.69 10.65
N CYS A 74 -3.66 17.64 11.46
CA CYS A 74 -4.75 17.00 12.21
C CYS A 74 -4.84 17.46 13.68
N ALA A 75 -3.76 17.99 14.27
CA ALA A 75 -3.68 18.34 15.69
C ALA A 75 -4.79 19.30 16.13
N GLY A 76 -5.58 18.90 17.13
CA GLY A 76 -6.69 19.69 17.67
C GLY A 76 -7.81 19.93 16.66
N SER A 77 -7.99 19.03 15.69
CA SER A 77 -9.03 19.12 14.66
C SER A 77 -9.75 17.78 14.49
N PRO A 78 -10.96 17.76 13.93
CA PRO A 78 -11.66 16.53 13.60
C PRO A 78 -11.27 15.97 12.23
N HIS A 79 -10.14 16.42 11.65
CA HIS A 79 -9.67 15.93 10.35
C HIS A 79 -9.11 14.51 10.48
N LEU A 80 -9.38 13.68 9.48
CA LEU A 80 -8.83 12.33 9.34
C LEU A 80 -7.97 12.26 8.09
N VAL A 81 -6.79 11.64 8.18
CA VAL A 81 -6.03 11.24 6.99
C VAL A 81 -6.81 10.15 6.25
N SER A 82 -6.91 10.25 4.92
CA SER A 82 -7.82 9.40 4.13
C SER A 82 -7.31 9.17 2.71
N HIS A 83 -8.04 8.39 1.91
CA HIS A 83 -7.75 8.11 0.49
C HIS A 83 -6.27 7.73 0.27
N HIS A 84 -5.63 8.24 -0.79
CA HIS A 84 -4.26 7.89 -1.18
C HIS A 84 -3.22 8.12 -0.06
N THR A 85 -3.37 9.17 0.75
CA THR A 85 -2.44 9.40 1.87
C THR A 85 -2.60 8.35 2.97
N ALA A 86 -3.82 7.97 3.34
CA ALA A 86 -4.02 6.85 4.26
C ALA A 86 -3.60 5.51 3.63
N ALA A 87 -3.80 5.34 2.32
CA ALA A 87 -3.44 4.12 1.62
C ALA A 87 -1.93 3.90 1.59
N ALA A 88 -1.14 4.96 1.36
CA ALA A 88 0.31 4.94 1.52
C ALA A 88 0.73 4.60 2.95
N LEU A 89 0.14 5.27 3.96
CA LEU A 89 0.45 5.00 5.37
C LEU A 89 0.13 3.56 5.82
N TRP A 90 -0.96 2.98 5.31
CA TRP A 90 -1.31 1.58 5.58
C TRP A 90 -0.44 0.58 4.79
N GLY A 91 0.35 1.04 3.82
CA GLY A 91 1.07 0.19 2.88
C GLY A 91 0.12 -0.55 1.92
N ILE A 92 -1.02 0.06 1.59
CA ILE A 92 -1.93 -0.39 0.52
C ILE A 92 -1.40 0.09 -0.84
N LEU A 93 -0.77 1.26 -0.89
CA LEU A 93 0.02 1.73 -2.03
C LEU A 93 1.51 1.58 -1.68
N ASP A 94 2.34 1.38 -2.70
CA ASP A 94 3.80 1.22 -2.52
C ASP A 94 4.52 2.56 -2.39
N ASP A 95 3.85 3.67 -2.73
CA ASP A 95 4.40 5.01 -2.63
C ASP A 95 4.38 5.53 -1.18
N ASP A 96 5.40 6.31 -0.82
CA ASP A 96 5.40 7.10 0.41
C ASP A 96 4.30 8.19 0.36
N PRO A 97 3.70 8.57 1.51
CA PRO A 97 2.71 9.63 1.54
C PRO A 97 3.35 10.97 1.16
N GLY A 98 2.85 11.61 0.11
CA GLY A 98 3.31 12.93 -0.33
C GLY A 98 2.17 13.94 -0.52
N PRO A 99 2.48 15.24 -0.66
CA PRO A 99 1.49 16.24 -1.02
C PRO A 99 1.03 16.07 -2.49
N PRO A 100 -0.23 16.43 -2.81
CA PRO A 100 -1.20 16.98 -1.87
C PRO A 100 -1.79 15.88 -0.97
N TYR A 101 -1.86 16.15 0.34
CA TYR A 101 -2.38 15.19 1.31
C TYR A 101 -3.90 15.12 1.28
N HIS A 102 -4.46 13.92 1.35
CA HIS A 102 -5.90 13.70 1.34
C HIS A 102 -6.45 13.65 2.77
N LEU A 103 -7.24 14.66 3.13
CA LEU A 103 -7.88 14.75 4.45
C LEU A 103 -9.39 14.76 4.33
N THR A 104 -10.06 13.95 5.14
CA THR A 104 -11.52 13.94 5.27
C THR A 104 -11.93 14.76 6.48
N THR A 105 -12.91 15.64 6.28
CA THR A 105 -13.49 16.49 7.33
C THR A 105 -14.99 16.18 7.47
N PRO A 106 -15.54 16.16 8.69
CA PRO A 106 -16.98 16.02 8.90
C PRO A 106 -17.77 17.14 8.22
N PRO A 107 -19.00 16.89 7.76
CA PRO A 107 -19.82 17.91 7.10
C PRO A 107 -20.04 19.15 7.94
N GLU A 108 -20.07 19.04 9.26
CA GLU A 108 -20.40 20.13 10.19
C GLU A 108 -19.25 21.12 10.36
N VAL A 109 -18.06 20.79 9.85
CA VAL A 109 -16.82 21.55 10.04
C VAL A 109 -16.36 22.17 8.73
N ALA A 110 -15.79 23.38 8.81
CA ALA A 110 -15.21 24.05 7.66
C ALA A 110 -14.10 23.20 7.03
N ARG A 111 -14.11 23.09 5.70
CA ARG A 111 -13.07 22.38 4.96
C ARG A 111 -11.71 23.04 5.18
N ILE A 112 -10.68 22.21 5.27
CA ILE A 112 -9.31 22.69 5.24
C ILE A 112 -8.99 23.28 3.86
N LYS A 113 -8.58 24.55 3.82
CA LYS A 113 -8.21 25.28 2.61
C LYS A 113 -6.71 25.53 2.58
N ARG A 114 -5.97 24.60 1.97
CA ARG A 114 -4.51 24.73 1.74
C ARG A 114 -4.17 24.30 0.32
N PRO A 115 -4.33 25.19 -0.67
CA PRO A 115 -4.08 24.89 -2.08
C PRO A 115 -2.68 24.31 -2.30
N GLY A 116 -2.57 23.30 -3.17
CA GLY A 116 -1.30 22.60 -3.45
C GLY A 116 -0.82 21.65 -2.35
N LEU A 117 -1.28 21.80 -1.10
CA LEU A 117 -0.85 20.97 0.02
C LEU A 117 -1.89 19.94 0.44
N VAL A 118 -3.19 20.24 0.31
CA VAL A 118 -4.26 19.38 0.80
C VAL A 118 -5.41 19.24 -0.20
N VAL A 119 -5.81 17.99 -0.45
CA VAL A 119 -7.11 17.65 -1.04
C VAL A 119 -8.09 17.38 0.09
N SER A 120 -9.11 18.23 0.22
CA SER A 120 -10.14 18.10 1.26
C SER A 120 -11.37 17.35 0.76
N HIS A 121 -11.70 16.27 1.46
CA HIS A 121 -12.94 15.50 1.30
C HIS A 121 -13.91 15.87 2.43
N ARG A 122 -15.22 15.84 2.15
CA ARG A 122 -16.25 16.17 3.14
C ARG A 122 -17.28 15.06 3.20
N VAL A 123 -17.20 14.25 4.24
CA VAL A 123 -18.10 13.12 4.47
C VAL A 123 -18.05 12.73 5.94
N HIS A 124 -19.18 12.26 6.49
CA HIS A 124 -19.18 11.65 7.80
C HIS A 124 -18.49 10.28 7.74
N VAL A 125 -17.50 10.06 8.59
CA VAL A 125 -16.83 8.76 8.75
C VAL A 125 -17.29 8.16 10.08
N PRO A 126 -18.04 7.05 10.10
CA PRO A 126 -18.47 6.39 11.32
C PRO A 126 -17.28 5.96 12.19
N ALA A 127 -17.45 5.84 13.51
CA ALA A 127 -16.37 5.45 14.42
C ALA A 127 -15.70 4.11 14.02
N ALA A 128 -16.49 3.14 13.55
CA ALA A 128 -16.00 1.84 13.04
C ALA A 128 -15.09 1.95 11.81
N ASP A 129 -15.14 3.07 11.08
CA ASP A 129 -14.31 3.35 9.91
C ASP A 129 -13.10 4.23 10.24
N ARG A 130 -12.84 4.54 11.52
CA ARG A 130 -11.71 5.35 11.99
C ARG A 130 -10.66 4.47 12.64
N ALA A 131 -9.41 4.89 12.56
CA ALA A 131 -8.27 4.22 13.17
C ALA A 131 -7.20 5.24 13.57
N THR A 132 -6.18 4.76 14.27
CA THR A 132 -4.99 5.54 14.63
C THR A 132 -3.74 4.75 14.27
N LEU A 133 -2.79 5.39 13.61
CA LEU A 133 -1.50 4.81 13.24
C LEU A 133 -0.39 5.80 13.58
N HIS A 134 0.56 5.39 14.41
CA HIS A 134 1.63 6.27 14.93
C HIS A 134 1.10 7.55 15.60
N GLY A 135 -0.12 7.53 16.14
CA GLY A 135 -0.79 8.70 16.75
C GLY A 135 -1.54 9.59 15.76
N LEU A 136 -1.46 9.34 14.45
CA LEU A 136 -2.23 10.05 13.44
C LEU A 136 -3.66 9.50 13.37
N PRO A 137 -4.69 10.36 13.37
CA PRO A 137 -6.06 9.92 13.13
C PRO A 137 -6.31 9.73 11.62
N LEU A 138 -6.77 8.55 11.22
CA LEU A 138 -6.98 8.21 9.81
C LEU A 138 -8.19 7.29 9.60
N THR A 139 -8.58 7.09 8.35
CA THR A 139 -9.57 6.06 8.02
C THR A 139 -8.99 4.67 8.27
N SER A 140 -9.82 3.74 8.74
CA SER A 140 -9.47 2.31 8.89
C SER A 140 -9.02 1.73 7.55
N VAL A 141 -8.23 0.65 7.57
CA VAL A 141 -7.76 -0.05 6.35
C VAL A 141 -8.93 -0.30 5.37
N ALA A 142 -10.04 -0.83 5.87
CA ALA A 142 -11.20 -1.14 5.04
C ALA A 142 -11.84 0.11 4.42
N ARG A 143 -12.00 1.17 5.21
CA ARG A 143 -12.52 2.44 4.69
C ARG A 143 -11.55 3.09 3.70
N THR A 144 -10.26 3.07 4.00
CA THR A 144 -9.21 3.60 3.11
C THR A 144 -9.26 2.90 1.76
N TRP A 145 -9.34 1.57 1.74
CA TRP A 145 -9.47 0.80 0.50
C TRP A 145 -10.71 1.24 -0.30
N VAL A 146 -11.89 1.35 0.36
CA VAL A 146 -13.10 1.84 -0.31
C VAL A 146 -12.89 3.24 -0.89
N ASP A 147 -12.33 4.17 -0.12
CA ASP A 147 -12.10 5.56 -0.54
C ASP A 147 -11.27 5.65 -1.83
N VAL A 148 -10.24 4.82 -1.99
CA VAL A 148 -9.40 4.81 -3.20
C VAL A 148 -10.02 3.98 -4.32
N ALA A 149 -10.61 2.82 -4.01
CA ALA A 149 -11.18 1.90 -4.99
C ALA A 149 -12.32 2.52 -5.82
N LEU A 150 -13.08 3.47 -5.26
CA LEU A 150 -14.14 4.18 -5.98
C LEU A 150 -13.64 4.98 -7.19
N SER A 151 -12.37 5.37 -7.21
CA SER A 151 -11.74 6.13 -8.31
C SER A 151 -10.70 5.34 -9.11
N SER A 152 -10.42 4.09 -8.73
CA SER A 152 -9.43 3.24 -9.38
C SER A 152 -10.04 2.42 -10.52
N SER A 153 -9.18 1.86 -11.38
CA SER A 153 -9.59 0.76 -12.24
C SER A 153 -9.95 -0.47 -11.40
N VAL A 154 -10.77 -1.38 -11.95
CA VAL A 154 -11.13 -2.62 -11.24
C VAL A 154 -9.87 -3.39 -10.84
N LEU A 155 -8.90 -3.54 -11.75
CA LEU A 155 -7.66 -4.26 -11.47
C LEU A 155 -6.87 -3.66 -10.31
N GLU A 156 -6.67 -2.34 -10.28
CA GLU A 156 -5.92 -1.71 -9.19
C GLU A 156 -6.69 -1.82 -7.86
N ALA A 157 -8.03 -1.72 -7.89
CA ALA A 157 -8.85 -1.99 -6.71
C ALA A 157 -8.73 -3.44 -6.20
N VAL A 158 -8.61 -4.43 -7.10
CA VAL A 158 -8.35 -5.84 -6.72
C VAL A 158 -6.98 -5.97 -6.07
N ILE A 159 -5.93 -5.40 -6.68
CA ILE A 159 -4.56 -5.42 -6.13
C ILE A 159 -4.53 -4.85 -4.71
N MET A 160 -5.18 -3.70 -4.50
CA MET A 160 -5.25 -3.07 -3.20
C MET A 160 -6.06 -3.92 -2.19
N ALA A 161 -7.14 -4.59 -2.62
CA ALA A 161 -7.92 -5.49 -1.76
C ALA A 161 -7.11 -6.73 -1.35
N ASP A 162 -6.42 -7.36 -2.31
CA ASP A 162 -5.52 -8.50 -2.10
C ASP A 162 -4.43 -8.12 -1.09
N ARG A 163 -3.85 -6.92 -1.22
CA ARG A 163 -2.84 -6.40 -0.29
C ARG A 163 -3.38 -6.13 1.13
N CYS A 164 -4.62 -5.65 1.26
CA CYS A 164 -5.29 -5.52 2.57
C CYS A 164 -5.45 -6.88 3.26
N ARG A 165 -5.75 -7.92 2.46
CA ARG A 165 -6.03 -9.29 2.90
C ARG A 165 -4.79 -10.16 3.07
N ARG A 166 -3.65 -9.73 2.53
CA ARG A 166 -2.36 -10.43 2.65
C ARG A 166 -1.97 -10.56 4.12
N ARG A 167 -1.66 -11.79 4.54
CA ARG A 167 -1.06 -12.07 5.85
C ARG A 167 0.45 -11.95 5.74
N GLY A 168 1.10 -11.39 6.77
CA GLY A 168 2.55 -11.41 6.81
C GLY A 168 3.08 -12.84 6.89
N ARG A 169 4.23 -13.05 6.25
CA ARG A 169 4.99 -14.29 6.25
C ARG A 169 5.88 -14.34 7.51
N ARG A 170 5.61 -15.27 8.43
CA ARG A 170 6.32 -15.38 9.72
C ARG A 170 7.81 -15.64 9.55
N GLU A 171 8.16 -16.38 8.51
CA GLU A 171 9.55 -16.69 8.12
C GLU A 171 10.38 -15.44 7.81
N PHE A 172 9.74 -14.32 7.48
CA PHE A 172 10.38 -13.02 7.26
C PHE A 172 10.15 -12.04 8.42
N GLY A 173 9.76 -12.55 9.59
CA GLY A 173 9.47 -11.72 10.78
C GLY A 173 8.23 -10.84 10.64
N GLN A 174 7.36 -11.10 9.65
CA GLN A 174 6.16 -10.30 9.44
C GLN A 174 5.01 -10.78 10.33
N GLU A 175 4.14 -9.86 10.72
CA GLU A 175 2.95 -10.17 11.50
C GLU A 175 2.00 -11.07 10.69
N ALA A 176 1.66 -12.25 11.22
CA ALA A 176 0.85 -13.25 10.54
C ALA A 176 -0.64 -12.90 10.41
N ARG A 177 -0.99 -11.63 10.65
CA ARG A 177 -2.35 -11.11 10.60
C ARG A 177 -2.53 -10.30 9.31
N ALA A 178 -3.69 -10.46 8.68
CA ALA A 178 -4.09 -9.57 7.59
C ALA A 178 -4.45 -8.19 8.16
N ARG A 179 -4.18 -7.13 7.39
CA ARG A 179 -4.58 -5.77 7.78
C ARG A 179 -6.09 -5.60 7.80
N SER A 180 -6.79 -6.32 6.92
CA SER A 180 -8.25 -6.41 6.93
C SER A 180 -8.73 -7.73 6.31
N SER A 181 -9.93 -8.17 6.70
CA SER A 181 -10.62 -9.33 6.13
C SER A 181 -11.58 -8.92 5.00
N ALA A 182 -11.96 -9.87 4.14
CA ALA A 182 -13.00 -9.64 3.12
C ALA A 182 -14.32 -9.13 3.73
N ALA A 183 -14.72 -9.65 4.89
CA ALA A 183 -15.94 -9.23 5.59
C ALA A 183 -15.87 -7.78 6.08
N GLU A 184 -14.71 -7.32 6.55
CA GLU A 184 -14.51 -5.92 6.95
C GLU A 184 -14.55 -4.97 5.73
N LEU A 185 -13.94 -5.37 4.61
CA LEU A 185 -14.01 -4.63 3.34
C LEU A 185 -15.46 -4.53 2.83
N GLU A 186 -16.22 -5.63 2.89
CA GLU A 186 -17.62 -5.68 2.50
C GLU A 186 -18.50 -4.81 3.42
N ALA A 187 -18.25 -4.86 4.73
CA ALA A 187 -18.95 -4.03 5.69
C ALA A 187 -18.67 -2.53 5.47
N ALA A 188 -17.43 -2.16 5.13
CA ALA A 188 -17.07 -0.79 4.77
C ALA A 188 -17.74 -0.32 3.46
N LEU A 189 -17.84 -1.17 2.44
CA LEU A 189 -18.61 -0.88 1.22
C LEU A 189 -20.10 -0.66 1.53
N SER A 190 -20.65 -1.50 2.38
CA SER A 190 -22.05 -1.43 2.80
C SER A 190 -22.34 -0.13 3.53
N ARG A 191 -21.48 0.25 4.49
CA ARG A 191 -21.56 1.54 5.21
C ARG A 191 -21.36 2.74 4.30
N ARG A 192 -20.50 2.65 3.28
CA ARG A 192 -20.29 3.74 2.32
C ARG A 192 -21.55 4.00 1.49
N GLY A 193 -22.35 2.98 1.22
CA GLY A 193 -23.61 3.13 0.51
C GLY A 193 -23.43 3.56 -0.95
N ARG A 194 -24.37 4.36 -1.47
CA ARG A 194 -24.37 4.79 -2.88
C ARG A 194 -23.28 5.83 -3.12
N ALA A 195 -22.34 5.50 -4.01
CA ALA A 195 -21.30 6.41 -4.48
C ALA A 195 -20.94 6.10 -5.93
N ARG A 196 -20.43 7.09 -6.66
CA ARG A 196 -19.82 6.86 -7.97
C ARG A 196 -18.65 5.87 -7.81
N GLY A 197 -18.62 4.83 -8.64
CA GLY A 197 -17.60 3.77 -8.57
C GLY A 197 -17.92 2.61 -7.61
N ILE A 198 -19.05 2.64 -6.89
CA ILE A 198 -19.35 1.58 -5.89
C ILE A 198 -19.50 0.20 -6.52
N VAL A 199 -20.04 0.12 -7.74
CA VAL A 199 -20.18 -1.14 -8.49
C VAL A 199 -18.79 -1.71 -8.81
N HIS A 200 -17.86 -0.88 -9.30
CA HIS A 200 -16.49 -1.30 -9.56
C HIS A 200 -15.78 -1.80 -8.31
N ALA A 201 -15.95 -1.11 -7.18
CA ALA A 201 -15.35 -1.53 -5.92
C ALA A 201 -15.91 -2.87 -5.42
N ARG A 202 -17.23 -3.12 -5.58
CA ARG A 202 -17.85 -4.42 -5.29
C ARG A 202 -17.33 -5.53 -6.19
N THR A 203 -17.24 -5.27 -7.50
CA THR A 203 -16.65 -6.22 -8.45
C THR A 203 -15.20 -6.53 -8.07
N ALA A 204 -14.41 -5.52 -7.71
CA ALA A 204 -13.03 -5.70 -7.30
C ALA A 204 -12.91 -6.56 -6.02
N LEU A 205 -13.76 -6.35 -5.02
CA LEU A 205 -13.79 -7.20 -3.83
C LEU A 205 -14.13 -8.65 -4.17
N GLY A 206 -15.13 -8.89 -5.03
CA GLY A 206 -15.50 -10.23 -5.48
C GLY A 206 -14.38 -10.96 -6.25
N LEU A 207 -13.55 -10.19 -6.95
CA LEU A 207 -12.36 -10.69 -7.63
C LEU A 207 -11.13 -10.78 -6.73
N SER A 208 -11.15 -10.27 -5.50
CA SER A 208 -9.99 -10.34 -4.60
C SER A 208 -9.86 -11.71 -3.93
N ARG A 209 -8.65 -12.12 -3.58
CA ARG A 209 -8.32 -13.41 -2.98
C ARG A 209 -7.37 -13.23 -1.79
N ASP A 210 -7.48 -14.14 -0.83
CA ASP A 210 -6.49 -14.26 0.23
C ASP A 210 -5.21 -14.92 -0.30
N ARG A 211 -4.13 -14.80 0.47
CA ARG A 211 -2.82 -15.41 0.19
C ARG A 211 -2.13 -14.93 -1.08
N VAL A 212 -2.57 -13.82 -1.68
CA VAL A 212 -1.85 -13.20 -2.79
C VAL A 212 -0.67 -12.43 -2.22
N ASP A 213 0.53 -12.79 -2.66
CA ASP A 213 1.78 -12.25 -2.10
C ASP A 213 2.33 -11.09 -2.93
N SER A 214 1.98 -11.01 -4.22
CA SER A 214 2.41 -9.94 -5.11
C SER A 214 1.29 -9.34 -5.98
N PRO A 215 1.40 -8.06 -6.38
CA PRO A 215 0.52 -7.47 -7.40
C PRO A 215 0.57 -8.21 -8.74
N GLN A 216 1.69 -8.84 -9.09
CA GLN A 216 1.89 -9.53 -10.35
C GLN A 216 1.06 -10.82 -10.41
N GLU A 217 0.95 -11.56 -9.30
CA GLU A 217 -0.01 -12.68 -9.16
C GLU A 217 -1.44 -12.21 -9.42
N THR A 218 -1.83 -11.07 -8.83
CA THR A 218 -3.17 -10.48 -9.05
C THR A 218 -3.40 -10.17 -10.52
N ARG A 219 -2.43 -9.52 -11.17
CA ARG A 219 -2.51 -9.16 -12.59
C ARG A 219 -2.62 -10.38 -13.49
N LEU A 220 -1.85 -11.43 -13.21
CA LEU A 220 -1.91 -12.68 -13.96
C LEU A 220 -3.26 -13.36 -13.80
N ARG A 221 -3.75 -13.49 -12.57
CA ARG A 221 -5.08 -14.05 -12.26
C ARG A 221 -6.20 -13.25 -12.92
N PHE A 222 -6.09 -11.92 -12.92
CA PHE A 222 -7.05 -11.05 -13.59
C PHE A 222 -7.05 -11.26 -15.11
N ALA A 223 -5.88 -11.33 -15.75
CA ALA A 223 -5.76 -11.64 -17.18
C ALA A 223 -6.32 -13.02 -17.52
N MET A 224 -6.09 -14.01 -16.66
CA MET A 224 -6.66 -15.36 -16.80
C MET A 224 -8.20 -15.34 -16.72
N ALA A 225 -8.76 -14.64 -15.74
CA ALA A 225 -10.21 -14.52 -15.60
C ALA A 225 -10.84 -13.81 -16.82
N GLN A 226 -10.19 -12.76 -17.34
CA GLN A 226 -10.67 -12.05 -18.52
C GLN A 226 -10.68 -12.91 -19.79
N ALA A 227 -9.76 -13.87 -19.90
CA ALA A 227 -9.69 -14.80 -21.01
C ALA A 227 -10.47 -16.11 -20.78
N GLY A 228 -11.29 -16.18 -19.73
CA GLY A 228 -12.18 -17.32 -19.45
C GLY A 228 -11.44 -18.60 -19.03
N LEU A 229 -10.20 -18.48 -18.55
CA LEU A 229 -9.45 -19.64 -18.09
C LEU A 229 -9.99 -20.15 -16.74
N PRO A 230 -9.79 -21.45 -16.42
CA PRO A 230 -10.10 -21.97 -15.10
C PRO A 230 -9.45 -21.15 -13.99
N GLU A 231 -10.21 -20.86 -12.94
CA GLU A 231 -9.71 -20.04 -11.84
C GLU A 231 -8.58 -20.78 -11.07
N PRO A 232 -7.40 -20.16 -10.93
CA PRO A 232 -6.31 -20.76 -10.19
C PRO A 232 -6.46 -20.56 -8.68
N ALA A 233 -6.06 -21.57 -7.91
CA ALA A 233 -5.82 -21.46 -6.49
C ALA A 233 -4.52 -20.69 -6.23
N VAL A 234 -4.54 -19.74 -5.29
CA VAL A 234 -3.39 -18.89 -4.97
C VAL A 234 -2.60 -19.45 -3.78
N ASN A 235 -1.28 -19.58 -3.96
CA ASN A 235 -0.32 -20.00 -2.93
C ASN A 235 -0.80 -21.24 -2.15
N VAL A 236 -1.30 -22.25 -2.86
CA VAL A 236 -1.74 -23.52 -2.27
C VAL A 236 -0.65 -24.57 -2.42
N TRP A 237 -0.33 -25.25 -1.33
CA TRP A 237 0.63 -26.35 -1.32
C TRP A 237 0.14 -27.52 -2.18
N ILE A 238 0.95 -27.89 -3.17
CA ILE A 238 0.93 -29.19 -3.81
C ILE A 238 1.49 -30.19 -2.81
N ARG A 239 0.76 -31.29 -2.62
CA ARG A 239 1.08 -32.34 -1.66
C ARG A 239 1.43 -33.65 -2.35
N ASP A 240 2.30 -34.44 -1.73
CA ASP A 240 2.60 -35.79 -2.19
C ASP A 240 1.46 -36.79 -1.89
N ALA A 241 1.65 -38.05 -2.28
CA ALA A 241 0.69 -39.13 -2.02
C ALA A 241 0.42 -39.38 -0.52
N HIS A 242 1.28 -38.89 0.38
CA HIS A 242 1.16 -39.02 1.83
C HIS A 242 0.60 -37.73 2.47
N GLY A 243 0.16 -36.76 1.65
CA GLY A 243 -0.39 -35.49 2.10
C GLY A 243 0.67 -34.48 2.59
N ARG A 244 1.97 -34.74 2.41
CA ARG A 244 3.03 -33.82 2.86
C ARG A 244 3.16 -32.64 1.89
N PRO A 245 3.32 -31.39 2.38
CA PRO A 245 3.52 -30.24 1.50
C PRO A 245 4.88 -30.32 0.80
N VAL A 246 4.90 -30.17 -0.52
CA VAL A 246 6.12 -30.30 -1.33
C VAL A 246 6.48 -28.98 -2.03
N VAL A 247 5.56 -28.45 -2.82
CA VAL A 247 5.77 -27.21 -3.59
C VAL A 247 4.57 -26.29 -3.41
N GLN A 248 4.81 -25.00 -3.18
CA GLN A 248 3.78 -23.97 -3.15
C GLN A 248 4.01 -23.07 -4.36
N PRO A 249 3.27 -23.26 -5.47
CA PRO A 249 3.31 -22.31 -6.57
C PRO A 249 2.45 -21.08 -6.28
N ASP A 250 2.84 -19.97 -6.91
CA ASP A 250 2.10 -18.71 -6.88
C ASP A 250 0.62 -18.94 -7.24
N LEU A 251 0.39 -19.68 -8.33
CA LEU A 251 -0.93 -20.07 -8.82
C LEU A 251 -0.93 -21.56 -9.20
N SER A 252 -2.03 -22.26 -8.93
CA SER A 252 -2.19 -23.66 -9.34
C SER A 252 -3.60 -23.98 -9.84
N ILE A 253 -3.71 -24.89 -10.81
CA ILE A 253 -4.99 -25.42 -11.28
C ILE A 253 -4.95 -26.94 -11.16
N SER A 254 -5.42 -27.45 -10.02
CA SER A 254 -5.32 -28.86 -9.64
C SER A 254 -5.98 -29.82 -10.62
N ALA A 255 -7.11 -29.41 -11.22
CA ALA A 255 -7.84 -30.23 -12.20
C ALA A 255 -6.99 -30.59 -13.43
N TYR A 256 -6.00 -29.75 -13.76
CA TYR A 256 -5.11 -29.94 -14.91
C TYR A 256 -3.64 -30.10 -14.48
N ARG A 257 -3.39 -30.32 -13.18
CA ARG A 257 -2.05 -30.41 -12.56
C ARG A 257 -1.10 -29.32 -13.07
N LEU A 258 -1.59 -28.08 -13.15
CA LEU A 258 -0.80 -26.95 -13.64
C LEU A 258 -0.29 -26.11 -12.49
N ALA A 259 1.02 -25.91 -12.40
CA ALA A 259 1.68 -25.02 -11.44
C ALA A 259 2.21 -23.80 -12.20
N ILE A 260 1.76 -22.60 -11.86
CA ILE A 260 2.11 -21.36 -12.55
C ILE A 260 2.90 -20.48 -11.59
N GLN A 261 4.03 -19.96 -12.07
CA GLN A 261 5.02 -19.27 -11.24
C GLN A 261 5.41 -17.95 -11.90
N TYR A 262 5.33 -16.85 -11.18
CA TYR A 262 5.73 -15.55 -11.66
C TYR A 262 7.20 -15.30 -11.33
N GLU A 263 7.99 -15.04 -12.37
CA GLU A 263 9.41 -14.81 -12.26
C GLU A 263 9.69 -13.31 -12.07
N GLY A 264 10.09 -12.95 -10.85
CA GLY A 264 10.56 -11.60 -10.49
C GLY A 264 11.92 -11.27 -11.16
N TRP A 265 12.24 -9.98 -11.28
CA TRP A 265 13.52 -9.54 -11.88
C TRP A 265 14.73 -9.85 -10.99
N GLU A 266 14.53 -10.00 -9.68
CA GLU A 266 15.57 -10.25 -8.67
C GLU A 266 16.01 -11.72 -8.63
N PHE A 267 16.29 -12.30 -9.80
CA PHE A 267 17.21 -13.44 -9.83
C PHE A 267 18.61 -12.88 -9.57
N HIS A 268 18.92 -12.66 -8.28
CA HIS A 268 20.31 -12.75 -7.86
C HIS A 268 20.79 -14.15 -8.27
N SER A 269 21.64 -14.17 -9.29
CA SER A 269 22.28 -15.32 -9.91
C SER A 269 23.27 -15.99 -8.95
N LEU A 270 22.78 -16.34 -7.77
CA LEU A 270 23.48 -17.10 -6.76
C LEU A 270 23.26 -18.59 -7.07
N PRO A 271 24.32 -19.42 -7.11
CA PRO A 271 24.22 -20.86 -7.38
C PRO A 271 23.19 -21.59 -6.51
N GLU A 272 22.99 -21.15 -5.27
CA GLU A 272 22.01 -21.71 -4.34
C GLU A 272 20.56 -21.51 -4.79
N GLN A 273 20.23 -20.38 -5.41
CA GLN A 273 18.88 -20.11 -5.90
C GLN A 273 18.59 -20.99 -7.13
N MET A 274 19.57 -21.15 -8.02
CA MET A 274 19.46 -22.05 -9.17
C MET A 274 19.23 -23.50 -8.72
N ALA A 275 19.98 -23.98 -7.71
CA ALA A 275 19.81 -25.33 -7.18
C ALA A 275 18.43 -25.55 -6.54
N LYS A 276 17.90 -24.54 -5.84
CA LYS A 276 16.53 -24.57 -5.28
C LYS A 276 15.48 -24.61 -6.38
N ASP A 277 15.64 -23.80 -7.43
CA ASP A 277 14.70 -23.73 -8.54
C ASP A 277 14.67 -25.05 -9.32
N VAL A 278 15.83 -25.67 -9.58
CA VAL A 278 15.93 -27.00 -10.20
C VAL A 278 15.23 -28.05 -9.34
N ARG A 279 15.55 -28.11 -8.04
CA ARG A 279 14.90 -29.06 -7.12
C ARG A 279 13.39 -28.87 -7.07
N ARG A 280 12.91 -27.63 -7.08
CA ARG A 280 11.47 -27.33 -7.09
C ARG A 280 10.80 -27.86 -8.36
N GLN A 281 11.45 -27.68 -9.51
CA GLN A 281 10.94 -28.17 -10.78
C GLN A 281 10.91 -29.71 -10.79
N GLU A 282 11.99 -30.38 -10.39
CA GLU A 282 12.07 -31.85 -10.30
C GLU A 282 10.95 -32.42 -9.41
N LEU A 283 10.70 -31.79 -8.25
CA LEU A 283 9.62 -32.20 -7.35
C LEU A 283 8.22 -31.98 -7.95
N THR A 284 8.03 -30.90 -8.68
CA THR A 284 6.75 -30.60 -9.35
C THR A 284 6.47 -31.64 -10.44
N GLU A 285 7.47 -31.94 -11.26
CA GLU A 285 7.40 -32.93 -12.33
C GLU A 285 7.21 -34.36 -11.79
N ALA A 286 7.90 -34.73 -10.71
CA ALA A 286 7.75 -36.03 -10.05
C ALA A 286 6.32 -36.27 -9.52
N LEU A 287 5.59 -35.19 -9.19
CA LEU A 287 4.18 -35.25 -8.79
C LEU A 287 3.22 -35.22 -10.00
N GLY A 288 3.74 -35.22 -11.22
CA GLY A 288 2.98 -35.16 -12.46
C GLY A 288 2.37 -33.79 -12.73
N TRP A 289 2.93 -32.72 -12.17
CA TRP A 289 2.50 -31.36 -12.44
C TRP A 289 3.34 -30.74 -13.56
N THR A 290 2.69 -29.93 -14.41
CA THR A 290 3.38 -29.11 -15.41
C THR A 290 3.62 -27.72 -14.85
N GLU A 291 4.87 -27.29 -14.81
CA GLU A 291 5.24 -25.94 -14.39
C GLU A 291 5.20 -24.94 -15.56
N VAL A 292 4.61 -23.77 -15.35
CA VAL A 292 4.55 -22.66 -16.30
C VAL A 292 5.13 -21.41 -15.66
N ARG A 293 6.33 -21.03 -16.09
CA ARG A 293 7.01 -19.81 -15.64
C ARG A 293 6.58 -18.59 -16.44
N ILE A 294 6.14 -17.53 -15.77
CA ILE A 294 5.66 -16.28 -16.34
C ILE A 294 6.60 -15.15 -15.93
N THR A 295 7.45 -14.72 -16.86
CA THR A 295 8.29 -13.52 -16.68
C THR A 295 7.50 -12.23 -16.88
N ARG A 296 8.08 -11.10 -16.44
CA ARG A 296 7.60 -9.74 -16.75
C ARG A 296 7.34 -9.53 -18.25
N GLY A 297 8.17 -10.10 -19.13
CA GLY A 297 8.04 -10.01 -20.57
C GLY A 297 6.73 -10.61 -21.12
N HIS A 298 6.20 -11.64 -20.45
CA HIS A 298 4.91 -12.23 -20.81
C HIS A 298 3.72 -11.38 -20.34
N MET A 299 3.91 -10.54 -19.31
CA MET A 299 2.87 -9.67 -18.75
C MET A 299 2.66 -8.36 -19.52
N HIS A 300 3.43 -8.10 -20.58
CA HIS A 300 3.19 -6.96 -21.47
C HIS A 300 1.81 -7.04 -22.14
N ARG A 301 1.28 -5.87 -22.53
CA ARG A 301 -0.02 -5.72 -23.24
C ARG A 301 -1.16 -6.47 -22.53
N GLY A 302 -1.26 -6.30 -21.21
CA GLY A 302 -2.32 -6.91 -20.41
C GLY A 302 -2.17 -8.42 -20.18
N GLY A 303 -1.00 -9.01 -20.46
CA GLY A 303 -0.73 -10.42 -20.15
C GLY A 303 -1.18 -11.41 -21.23
N ALA A 304 -1.50 -10.96 -22.45
CA ALA A 304 -1.92 -11.84 -23.55
C ALA A 304 -0.93 -13.00 -23.80
N ARG A 305 0.38 -12.73 -23.80
CA ARG A 305 1.40 -13.77 -23.98
C ARG A 305 1.46 -14.75 -22.80
N ALA A 306 1.24 -14.27 -21.57
CA ALA A 306 1.15 -15.14 -20.40
C ALA A 306 -0.06 -16.07 -20.51
N VAL A 307 -1.22 -15.51 -20.88
CA VAL A 307 -2.44 -16.27 -21.15
C VAL A 307 -2.21 -17.32 -22.23
N ASP A 308 -1.67 -16.98 -23.39
CA ASP A 308 -1.41 -17.94 -24.48
C ASP A 308 -0.48 -19.09 -24.05
N LYS A 309 0.51 -18.78 -23.20
CA LYS A 309 1.40 -19.78 -22.64
C LYS A 309 0.65 -20.73 -21.71
N ILE A 310 -0.23 -20.21 -20.86
CA ILE A 310 -1.07 -21.00 -19.94
C ILE A 310 -2.09 -21.84 -20.72
N VAL A 311 -2.76 -21.26 -21.72
CA VAL A 311 -3.72 -21.99 -22.59
C VAL A 311 -3.06 -23.20 -23.24
N ARG A 312 -1.86 -23.03 -23.81
CA ARG A 312 -1.13 -24.16 -24.42
C ARG A 312 -0.82 -25.26 -23.42
N ALA A 313 -0.44 -24.90 -22.20
CA ALA A 313 -0.15 -25.87 -21.15
C ALA A 313 -1.44 -26.59 -20.68
N LEU A 314 -2.53 -25.85 -20.47
CA LEU A 314 -3.84 -26.41 -20.12
C LEU A 314 -4.37 -27.38 -21.18
N ARG A 315 -4.27 -27.04 -22.47
CA ARG A 315 -4.70 -27.91 -23.57
C ARG A 315 -3.90 -29.21 -23.62
N ARG A 316 -2.59 -29.17 -23.36
CA ARG A 316 -1.76 -30.39 -23.22
C ARG A 316 -2.20 -31.25 -22.04
N GLN A 317 -2.79 -30.64 -21.01
CA GLN A 317 -3.33 -31.30 -19.83
C GLN A 317 -4.83 -31.63 -19.95
N GLY A 318 -5.40 -31.56 -21.16
CA GLY A 318 -6.77 -32.00 -21.44
C GLY A 318 -7.87 -30.96 -21.25
N TRP A 319 -7.54 -29.68 -21.09
CA TRP A 319 -8.56 -28.61 -21.10
C TRP A 319 -9.06 -28.35 -22.54
N SER A 320 -10.38 -28.39 -22.73
CA SER A 320 -11.02 -28.26 -24.06
C SER A 320 -11.31 -26.82 -24.50
N GLY A 321 -11.21 -25.85 -23.59
CA GLY A 321 -11.76 -24.50 -23.80
C GLY A 321 -13.09 -24.35 -23.09
#